data_AF-A0A9Y2EGL2-F1
#
_entry.id   AF-A0A9Y2EGL2-F1
#
_cell.length_a   1.000
_cell.length_b   1.000
_cell.length_c   1.000
_cell.angle_alpha   90.00
_cell.angle_beta   90.00
_cell.angle_gamma   90.00
#
_symmetry.space_group_name_H-M   'P 1'
#
loop_
_entity.id
_entity.type
_entity.pdbx_description
1 polymer ?
#
loop_
_entity_poly.entity_id
_entity_poly.type
_entity_poly.pdbx_seq_one_letter_code
_entity_poly.pdbx_strand_id
1 'polypeptide(L)'
;MSFDPDDVHRALRKAWSPSAASQWTASNPAAGQCNVTSLLIHDMFGGELLKTPLPAGDHFYNRIEGKRYDFTASQFDASIDYLDLPASRADAERGATGPQLADLKSAFRLHCPKSR
;
A
#
# COMPACT_ATOMS: atom_id res chain seq x y z
N MET A 1 14.92 9.27 -1.67
CA MET A 1 14.40 9.06 -0.30
C MET A 1 14.95 7.73 0.15
N SER A 2 15.51 7.63 1.37
CA SER A 2 15.84 6.32 1.94
C SER A 2 14.55 5.60 2.31
N PHE A 3 14.50 4.28 2.09
CA PHE A 3 13.36 3.48 2.52
C PHE A 3 13.56 3.07 3.98
N ASP A 4 12.77 3.67 4.88
CA ASP A 4 12.63 3.24 6.27
C ASP A 4 11.19 2.72 6.45
N PRO A 5 11.00 1.42 6.73
CA PRO A 5 9.66 0.84 6.79
C PRO A 5 8.80 1.38 7.93
N ASP A 6 9.39 1.79 9.05
CA ASP A 6 8.64 2.32 10.19
C ASP A 6 8.15 3.74 9.92
N ASP A 7 8.99 4.58 9.33
CA ASP A 7 8.60 5.93 8.91
C ASP A 7 7.58 5.90 7.77
N VAL A 8 7.76 5.00 6.79
CA VAL A 8 6.79 4.78 5.71
C VAL A 8 5.46 4.34 6.28
N HIS A 9 5.43 3.34 7.17
CA HIS A 9 4.18 2.86 7.77
C HIS A 9 3.49 3.97 8.58
N ARG A 10 4.26 4.75 9.36
CA ARG A 10 3.72 5.89 10.13
C ARG A 10 3.13 6.98 9.24
N ALA A 11 3.78 7.29 8.12
CA ALA A 11 3.29 8.27 7.15
C ALA A 11 2.03 7.75 6.42
N LEU A 12 2.01 6.48 6.03
CA LEU A 12 0.84 5.84 5.40
C LEU A 12 -0.39 5.89 6.30
N ARG A 13 -0.26 5.51 7.59
CA ARG A 13 -1.40 5.56 8.53
C ARG A 13 -2.02 6.94 8.68
N LYS A 14 -1.23 8.01 8.52
CA LYS A 14 -1.72 9.39 8.54
C LYS A 14 -2.28 9.84 7.19
N ALA A 15 -1.80 9.25 6.11
CA ALA A 15 -2.17 9.60 4.74
C ALA A 15 -3.43 8.87 4.24
N TRP A 16 -3.74 7.69 4.78
CA TRP A 16 -4.95 6.95 4.40
C TRP A 16 -6.21 7.73 4.77
N SER A 17 -7.10 7.82 3.80
CA SER A 17 -8.32 8.60 3.87
C SER A 17 -9.42 7.94 3.01
N PRO A 18 -10.69 8.37 3.18
CA PRO A 18 -11.77 8.00 2.25
C PRO A 18 -11.50 8.37 0.79
N SER A 19 -10.69 9.40 0.53
CA SER A 19 -10.35 9.82 -0.84
C SER A 19 -9.33 8.90 -1.49
N ALA A 20 -8.50 8.22 -0.70
CA ALA A 20 -7.55 7.21 -1.18
C ALA A 20 -8.17 5.82 -1.35
N ALA A 21 -9.19 5.45 -0.56
CA ALA A 21 -9.89 4.17 -0.71
C ALA A 21 -11.36 4.26 -0.26
N SER A 22 -12.28 3.78 -1.10
CA SER A 22 -13.72 3.84 -0.82
C SER A 22 -14.17 2.92 0.33
N GLN A 23 -13.41 1.87 0.63
CA GLN A 23 -13.69 0.94 1.74
C GLN A 23 -13.14 1.42 3.09
N TRP A 24 -12.43 2.56 3.10
CA TRP A 24 -11.83 3.12 4.31
C TRP A 24 -12.88 3.39 5.38
N THR A 25 -12.54 3.08 6.63
CA THR A 25 -13.31 3.49 7.81
C THR A 25 -12.36 3.95 8.91
N ALA A 26 -12.87 4.74 9.87
CA ALA A 26 -12.05 5.17 11.01
C ALA A 26 -11.58 3.98 11.88
N SER A 27 -12.36 2.89 11.95
CA SER A 27 -12.01 1.67 12.67
C SER A 27 -11.10 0.72 11.86
N ASN A 28 -11.11 0.81 10.53
CA ASN A 28 -10.19 0.07 9.65
C ASN A 28 -9.66 0.99 8.53
N PRO A 29 -8.64 1.82 8.81
CA PRO A 29 -8.07 2.74 7.83
C PRO A 29 -7.33 2.05 6.67
N ALA A 30 -6.95 0.78 6.83
CA ALA A 30 -6.24 0.01 5.81
C ALA A 30 -7.19 -0.64 4.79
N ALA A 31 -8.49 -0.69 5.06
CA ALA A 31 -9.48 -1.30 4.18
C ALA A 31 -9.49 -0.70 2.78
N GLY A 32 -9.24 -1.55 1.78
CA GLY A 32 -9.19 -1.15 0.36
C GLY A 32 -7.95 -0.35 -0.03
N GLN A 33 -6.94 -0.23 0.86
CA GLN A 33 -5.72 0.53 0.59
C GLN A 33 -4.63 -0.29 -0.12
N CYS A 34 -4.76 -1.62 -0.23
CA CYS A 34 -3.67 -2.48 -0.70
C CYS A 34 -3.16 -2.10 -2.10
N ASN A 35 -4.06 -1.98 -3.08
CA ASN A 35 -3.71 -1.60 -4.45
C ASN A 35 -3.00 -0.25 -4.52
N VAL A 36 -3.62 0.80 -3.96
CA VAL A 36 -3.10 2.17 -4.05
C VAL A 36 -1.81 2.34 -3.25
N THR A 37 -1.69 1.66 -2.10
CA THR A 37 -0.49 1.68 -1.27
C THR A 37 0.65 0.95 -1.97
N SER A 38 0.41 -0.23 -2.55
CA SER A 38 1.46 -0.98 -3.24
C SER A 38 2.01 -0.23 -4.45
N LEU A 39 1.13 0.47 -5.19
CA LEU A 39 1.51 1.36 -6.29
C LEU A 39 2.36 2.54 -5.82
N LEU A 40 1.95 3.21 -4.73
CA LEU A 40 2.70 4.34 -4.18
C LEU A 40 4.12 3.92 -3.75
N ILE A 41 4.22 2.82 -3.01
CA ILE A 41 5.51 2.30 -2.53
C ILE A 41 6.41 1.93 -3.71
N HIS A 42 5.86 1.26 -4.72
CA HIS A 42 6.58 0.93 -5.94
C HIS A 42 7.06 2.19 -6.69
N ASP A 43 6.24 3.24 -6.78
CA ASP A 43 6.60 4.51 -7.42
C ASP A 43 7.70 5.30 -6.68
N MET A 44 7.74 5.18 -5.35
CA MET A 44 8.64 6.00 -4.53
C MET A 44 9.97 5.31 -4.23
N PHE A 45 9.94 3.99 -4.07
CA PHE A 45 11.08 3.20 -3.59
C PHE A 45 11.48 2.07 -4.55
N GLY A 46 10.73 1.85 -5.62
CA GLY A 46 10.96 0.75 -6.56
C GLY A 46 10.57 -0.60 -5.96
N GLY A 47 11.43 -1.61 -6.17
CA GLY A 47 11.15 -2.98 -5.72
C GLY A 47 10.11 -3.70 -6.58
N GLU A 48 9.68 -4.86 -6.11
CA GLU A 48 8.74 -5.73 -6.80
C GLU A 48 7.31 -5.50 -6.30
N LEU A 49 6.35 -5.55 -7.21
CA LEU A 49 4.92 -5.69 -6.88
C LEU A 49 4.60 -7.17 -6.78
N LEU A 50 3.98 -7.55 -5.67
CA LEU A 50 3.57 -8.92 -5.39
C LEU A 50 2.09 -8.95 -5.04
N LYS A 51 1.49 -10.13 -5.21
CA LYS A 51 0.13 -10.39 -4.79
C LYS A 51 -0.06 -11.78 -4.19
N THR A 52 -1.12 -11.92 -3.42
CA THR A 52 -1.64 -13.20 -2.93
C THR A 52 -3.16 -13.22 -3.12
N PRO A 53 -3.72 -14.26 -3.75
CA PRO A 53 -5.17 -14.41 -3.85
C PRO A 53 -5.77 -14.67 -2.47
N LEU A 54 -6.75 -13.87 -2.07
CA LEU A 54 -7.58 -14.08 -0.89
C LEU A 54 -9.03 -14.36 -1.30
N PRO A 55 -9.88 -14.89 -0.39
CA PRO A 55 -11.29 -15.14 -0.71
C PRO A 55 -12.05 -13.90 -1.24
N ALA A 56 -11.64 -12.70 -0.81
CA ALA A 56 -12.24 -11.43 -1.22
C ALA A 56 -11.62 -10.82 -2.49
N GLY A 57 -10.54 -11.40 -3.02
CA GLY A 57 -9.80 -10.87 -4.17
C GLY A 57 -8.29 -10.90 -3.97
N ASP A 58 -7.55 -10.47 -4.99
CA ASP A 58 -6.08 -10.36 -4.93
C ASP A 58 -5.68 -9.26 -3.92
N HIS A 59 -4.79 -9.62 -2.99
CA HIS A 59 -4.16 -8.68 -2.06
C HIS A 59 -2.76 -8.32 -2.53
N PHE A 60 -2.45 -7.01 -2.59
CA PHE A 60 -1.22 -6.48 -3.17
C PHE A 60 -0.29 -5.89 -2.10
N TYR A 61 1.01 -6.09 -2.28
CA TYR A 61 2.07 -5.62 -1.40
C TYR A 61 3.40 -5.58 -2.14
N ASN A 62 4.48 -5.17 -1.47
CA ASN A 62 5.78 -4.96 -2.11
C ASN A 62 6.86 -5.87 -1.57
N ARG A 63 7.91 -6.07 -2.36
CA ARG A 63 9.20 -6.57 -1.91
C ARG A 63 10.28 -5.56 -2.26
N ILE A 64 11.00 -5.08 -1.26
CA ILE A 64 12.09 -4.09 -1.41
C ILE A 64 13.36 -4.75 -0.88
N GLU A 65 14.40 -4.77 -1.70
CA GLU A 65 15.71 -5.38 -1.36
C GLU A 65 15.56 -6.83 -0.84
N GLY A 66 14.69 -7.62 -1.47
CA GLY A 66 14.45 -9.02 -1.11
C GLY A 66 13.54 -9.23 0.11
N LYS A 67 13.11 -8.18 0.81
CA LYS A 67 12.23 -8.28 1.98
C LYS A 67 10.80 -7.84 1.68
N ARG A 68 9.82 -8.64 2.11
CA ARG A 68 8.38 -8.37 1.94
C ARG A 68 7.92 -7.28 2.90
N TYR A 69 7.12 -6.35 2.38
CA TYR A 69 6.45 -5.30 3.13
C TYR A 69 4.98 -5.24 2.74
N ASP A 70 4.13 -5.62 3.69
CA ASP A 70 2.69 -5.40 3.61
C ASP A 70 2.29 -4.38 4.68
N PHE A 71 2.15 -3.13 4.25
CA PHE A 71 1.69 -2.05 5.12
C PHE A 71 0.20 -2.12 5.39
N THR A 72 -0.54 -2.89 4.61
CA THR A 72 -2.01 -2.98 4.64
C THR A 72 -2.53 -4.27 5.25
N ALA A 73 -1.66 -5.12 5.82
CA ALA A 73 -2.03 -6.38 6.48
C ALA A 73 -3.14 -6.19 7.53
N SER A 74 -3.12 -5.04 8.24
CA SER A 74 -4.11 -4.67 9.24
C SER A 74 -5.54 -4.47 8.71
N GLN A 75 -5.75 -4.54 7.39
CA GLN A 75 -7.10 -4.54 6.82
C GLN A 75 -7.85 -5.85 7.06
N PHE A 76 -7.13 -6.93 7.37
CA PHE A 76 -7.68 -8.26 7.61
C PHE A 76 -7.56 -8.65 9.08
N ASP A 77 -8.59 -9.32 9.60
CA ASP A 77 -8.60 -9.86 10.96
C ASP A 77 -7.84 -11.19 11.08
N ALA A 78 -7.56 -11.83 9.94
CA ALA A 78 -6.88 -13.12 9.86
C ALA A 78 -5.45 -12.99 9.32
N SER A 79 -4.60 -13.94 9.70
CA SER A 79 -3.26 -14.07 9.12
C SER A 79 -3.34 -14.35 7.63
N ILE A 80 -2.42 -13.76 6.86
CA ILE A 80 -2.33 -13.92 5.42
C ILE A 80 -1.29 -15.00 5.09
N ASP A 81 -1.69 -16.00 4.31
CA ASP A 81 -0.79 -16.99 3.74
C ASP A 81 -0.18 -16.45 2.43
N TYR A 82 0.91 -15.72 2.57
CA TYR A 82 1.56 -15.05 1.44
C TYR A 82 2.18 -16.03 0.44
N LEU A 83 1.69 -16.00 -0.81
CA LEU A 83 2.22 -16.77 -1.93
C LEU A 83 3.30 -16.04 -2.74
N ASP A 84 3.40 -14.71 -2.59
CA ASP A 84 4.38 -13.86 -3.29
C ASP A 84 4.37 -14.03 -4.81
N LEU A 85 3.17 -14.09 -5.40
CA LEU A 85 3.03 -14.14 -6.84
C LEU A 85 3.45 -12.79 -7.44
N PRO A 86 4.26 -12.76 -8.51
CA PRO A 86 4.56 -11.52 -9.21
C PRO A 86 3.29 -10.82 -9.69
N ALA A 87 3.24 -9.51 -9.53
CA ALA A 87 2.15 -8.66 -10.00
C ALA A 87 2.71 -7.52 -10.86
N SER A 88 1.95 -7.12 -11.88
CA SER A 88 2.24 -5.93 -12.66
C SER A 88 1.56 -4.70 -12.05
N ARG A 89 2.05 -3.51 -12.42
CA ARG A 89 1.34 -2.25 -12.15
C ARG A 89 -0.09 -2.27 -12.68
N ALA A 90 -0.30 -2.82 -13.88
CA ALA A 90 -1.62 -2.92 -14.49
C ALA A 90 -2.58 -3.80 -13.65
N ASP A 91 -2.07 -4.84 -12.96
CA ASP A 91 -2.88 -5.64 -12.04
C ASP A 91 -3.37 -4.81 -10.85
N ALA A 92 -2.47 -4.05 -10.23
CA ALA A 92 -2.78 -3.23 -9.06
C ALA A 92 -3.70 -2.04 -9.43
N GLU A 93 -3.52 -1.43 -10.60
CA GLU A 93 -4.35 -0.31 -11.10
C GLU A 93 -5.82 -0.71 -11.37
N ARG A 94 -6.14 -2.02 -11.45
CA ARG A 94 -7.54 -2.46 -11.54
C ARG A 94 -8.34 -2.19 -10.26
N GLY A 95 -7.67 -2.08 -9.11
CA GLY A 95 -8.29 -1.81 -7.81
C GLY A 95 -7.98 -0.42 -7.24
N ALA A 96 -7.28 0.44 -7.98
CA ALA A 96 -6.94 1.79 -7.57
C ALA A 96 -7.02 2.76 -8.75
N THR A 97 -7.65 3.91 -8.55
CA THR A 97 -7.76 4.95 -9.57
C THR A 97 -6.59 5.93 -9.52
N GLY A 98 -6.31 6.59 -10.64
CA GLY A 98 -5.30 7.65 -10.72
C GLY A 98 -5.49 8.76 -9.66
N PRO A 99 -6.71 9.28 -9.45
CA PRO A 99 -6.99 10.25 -8.40
C PRO A 99 -6.70 9.72 -6.99
N GLN A 100 -7.09 8.48 -6.65
CA GLN A 100 -6.78 7.87 -5.34
C GLN A 100 -5.27 7.82 -5.09
N LEU A 101 -4.49 7.42 -6.10
CA LEU A 101 -3.04 7.40 -6.01
C LEU A 101 -2.44 8.80 -5.85
N ALA A 102 -2.96 9.79 -6.58
CA ALA A 102 -2.50 11.17 -6.48
C ALA A 102 -2.79 11.78 -5.11
N ASP A 103 -3.97 11.52 -4.55
CA ASP A 103 -4.37 11.95 -3.21
C ASP A 103 -3.49 11.31 -2.15
N LEU A 104 -3.34 9.98 -2.19
CA LEU A 104 -2.49 9.26 -1.24
C LEU A 104 -1.05 9.76 -1.32
N LYS A 105 -0.51 9.97 -2.52
CA LYS A 105 0.85 10.47 -2.73
C LYS A 105 1.04 11.87 -2.14
N SER A 106 0.05 12.75 -2.31
CA SER A 106 0.09 14.10 -1.76
C SER A 106 0.03 14.09 -0.24
N ALA A 107 -0.89 13.30 0.34
CA ALA A 107 -1.00 13.12 1.78
C ALA A 107 0.25 12.46 2.39
N PHE A 108 0.79 11.43 1.74
CA PHE A 108 2.01 10.76 2.17
C PHE A 108 3.21 11.72 2.23
N ARG A 109 3.36 12.60 1.24
CA ARG A 109 4.45 13.61 1.21
C ARG A 109 4.35 14.65 2.31
N LEU A 110 3.15 14.94 2.82
CA LEU A 110 2.96 15.84 3.97
C LEU A 110 3.41 15.20 5.29
N HIS A 111 3.37 13.86 5.36
CA HIS A 111 3.66 13.11 6.58
C HIS A 111 5.01 12.38 6.55
N CYS A 112 5.59 12.19 5.37
CA CYS A 112 6.93 11.64 5.22
C CYS A 112 7.95 12.66 5.76
N PRO A 113 8.82 12.27 6.70
CA PRO A 113 9.89 13.14 7.14
C PRO A 113 10.74 13.52 5.92
N LYS A 114 10.84 14.83 5.65
CA LYS A 114 11.83 15.33 4.69
C LYS A 114 13.18 14.92 5.25
N SER A 115 13.92 14.12 4.49
CA SER A 115 15.31 13.78 4.79
C SER A 115 16.04 15.07 5.18
N ARG A 116 16.55 15.12 6.42
CA ARG A 116 17.50 16.14 6.86
C ARG A 116 18.83 15.94 6.13
#